data_AF-A0A2V7CZC6-F1
#
_entry.id   AF-A0A2V7CZC6-F1
#
_cell.length_a   1.000
_cell.length_b   1.000
_cell.length_c   1.000
_cell.angle_alpha   90.00
_cell.angle_beta   90.00
_cell.angle_gamma   90.00
#
_symmetry.space_group_name_H-M   'P 1'
#
loop_
_entity.id
_entity.type
_entity.pdbx_description
1 polymer ?
#
loop_
_entity_poly.entity_id
_entity_poly.type
_entity_poly.pdbx_seq_one_letter_code
_entity_poly.pdbx_strand_id
1 'polypeptide(L)'
;MERDPDPGASLRHRRRRVRPGALRVGRPRGRRRHAGRVRTSAHVSIAPRPRAVRTGAGTRAPRARRLQPARDPRILRSRLGVADLGEGDPLSAPPALDADGRGGLTLGGARYLLIRPETLIGLQKAVEAALGERAAACIAAGGRAGGAKATASLDGTAEERVGRLLRIGGEIGWGEFALERLTATELAVRVRRSAVAEAYGPSTAPVCHLIRGVLESLAAAVFGRPSIVVETACLAMGAPACRFVAS
;
A
#
# COMPACT_ATOMS: atom_id res chain seq x y z
N MET A 1 41.49 29.13 -54.67
CA MET A 1 40.98 30.51 -54.45
C MET A 1 39.72 30.34 -53.63
N GLU A 2 39.84 30.35 -52.30
CA GLU A 2 39.74 31.52 -51.37
C GLU A 2 38.45 31.28 -50.57
N ARG A 3 38.50 30.59 -49.41
CA ARG A 3 38.81 31.09 -48.05
C ARG A 3 38.07 32.39 -47.70
N ASP A 4 37.11 32.25 -46.81
CA ASP A 4 36.71 33.29 -45.88
C ASP A 4 36.67 32.68 -44.47
N PRO A 5 37.48 33.17 -43.52
CA PRO A 5 37.30 32.89 -42.11
C PRO A 5 36.87 34.14 -41.32
N ASP A 6 36.14 33.83 -40.27
CA ASP A 6 35.44 34.65 -39.28
C ASP A 6 36.39 35.53 -38.40
N PRO A 7 35.91 36.19 -37.32
CA PRO A 7 35.81 37.63 -37.16
C PRO A 7 36.80 38.22 -36.12
N GLY A 8 36.86 39.54 -35.98
CA GLY A 8 37.67 40.15 -34.91
C GLY A 8 37.51 41.64 -34.64
N ALA A 9 37.18 41.92 -33.36
CA ALA A 9 37.61 43.06 -32.53
C ALA A 9 36.81 44.38 -32.50
N SER A 10 35.95 44.45 -31.47
CA SER A 10 35.83 45.46 -30.40
C SER A 10 36.43 46.86 -30.54
N LEU A 11 35.66 47.88 -30.13
CA LEU A 11 36.15 49.05 -29.37
C LEU A 11 35.09 49.58 -28.39
N ARG A 12 35.55 49.84 -27.15
CA ARG A 12 34.82 50.37 -25.96
C ARG A 12 34.68 51.91 -26.10
N HIS A 13 33.71 52.63 -25.54
CA HIS A 13 33.51 53.05 -24.13
C HIS A 13 32.54 54.27 -24.21
N ARG A 14 31.49 54.49 -23.39
CA ARG A 14 31.51 55.16 -22.08
C ARG A 14 30.08 55.34 -21.51
N ARG A 15 29.93 54.96 -20.24
CA ARG A 15 29.22 55.64 -19.12
C ARG A 15 27.74 56.05 -19.27
N ARG A 16 26.86 55.39 -18.48
CA ARG A 16 26.15 56.05 -17.37
C ARG A 16 25.66 55.04 -16.33
N ARG A 17 26.07 55.26 -15.08
CA ARG A 17 25.58 54.59 -13.86
C ARG A 17 24.26 55.22 -13.44
N VAL A 18 23.24 54.41 -13.09
CA VAL A 18 22.31 54.68 -11.97
C VAL A 18 21.82 53.33 -11.40
N ARG A 19 21.97 53.16 -10.08
CA ARG A 19 21.27 52.23 -9.17
C ARG A 19 20.96 53.06 -7.90
N PRO A 20 20.18 52.60 -6.92
CA PRO A 20 18.91 51.87 -6.94
C PRO A 20 17.85 52.63 -6.09
N GLY A 21 16.56 52.37 -6.31
CA GLY A 21 15.48 53.01 -5.54
C GLY A 21 14.48 52.00 -4.99
N ALA A 22 14.72 51.51 -3.78
CA ALA A 22 13.71 50.90 -2.93
C ALA A 22 12.98 52.02 -2.17
N LEU A 23 11.65 52.02 -2.17
CA LEU A 23 10.87 52.85 -1.25
C LEU A 23 9.73 52.03 -0.62
N ARG A 24 9.68 52.20 0.69
CA ARG A 24 8.84 51.56 1.70
C ARG A 24 7.66 52.49 2.03
N VAL A 25 6.58 51.86 2.50
CA VAL A 25 5.63 52.33 3.54
C VAL A 25 4.58 53.38 3.15
N GLY A 26 3.32 53.03 3.45
CA GLY A 26 2.21 53.98 3.59
C GLY A 26 0.92 53.32 4.09
N ARG A 27 0.78 53.15 5.41
CA ARG A 27 -0.51 52.92 6.11
C ARG A 27 -1.20 54.27 6.38
N PRO A 28 -2.53 54.30 6.42
CA PRO A 28 -3.27 55.01 7.49
C PRO A 28 -4.27 54.04 8.18
N ARG A 29 -4.31 53.82 9.51
CA ARG A 29 -4.82 54.67 10.63
C ARG A 29 -6.12 55.41 10.24
N GLY A 30 -7.30 55.27 10.84
CA GLY A 30 -7.80 54.56 12.02
C GLY A 30 -9.09 55.27 12.52
N ARG A 31 -9.99 54.55 13.21
CA ARG A 31 -11.06 54.98 14.17
C ARG A 31 -11.75 53.68 14.63
N ARG A 32 -11.72 53.12 15.86
CA ARG A 32 -11.98 53.56 17.27
C ARG A 32 -13.35 54.26 17.40
N ARG A 33 -14.31 53.88 18.27
CA ARG A 33 -14.48 52.95 19.41
C ARG A 33 -16.00 52.70 19.63
N HIS A 34 -16.39 51.58 20.27
CA HIS A 34 -17.30 51.48 21.45
C HIS A 34 -17.57 49.97 21.70
N ALA A 35 -17.01 49.32 22.72
CA ALA A 35 -17.44 49.30 24.14
C ALA A 35 -18.83 48.66 24.34
N GLY A 36 -18.84 47.38 24.71
CA GLY A 36 -20.02 46.65 25.18
C GLY A 36 -19.60 45.30 25.79
N ARG A 37 -19.38 45.28 27.10
CA ARG A 37 -19.25 44.06 27.92
C ARG A 37 -20.60 43.37 28.02
N VAL A 38 -20.67 42.07 27.75
CA VAL A 38 -21.58 41.15 28.46
C VAL A 38 -20.85 39.81 28.70
N ARG A 39 -20.82 39.42 29.98
CA ARG A 39 -20.36 38.12 30.49
C ARG A 39 -21.49 37.10 30.33
N THR A 40 -21.15 35.84 30.08
CA THR A 40 -21.69 34.61 30.73
C THR A 40 -21.08 33.39 30.03
N SER A 41 -20.17 32.66 30.67
CA SER A 41 -20.43 31.50 31.54
C SER A 41 -20.74 30.22 30.76
N ALA A 42 -19.73 29.35 30.64
CA ALA A 42 -19.91 27.90 30.58
C ALA A 42 -18.65 27.26 31.19
N HIS A 43 -18.64 27.18 32.52
CA HIS A 43 -17.72 26.31 33.25
C HIS A 43 -18.18 24.86 33.05
N VAL A 44 -17.35 24.05 32.40
CA VAL A 44 -17.50 22.60 32.40
C VAL A 44 -17.06 22.10 33.78
N SER A 45 -18.03 21.61 34.56
CA SER A 45 -17.85 21.01 35.87
C SER A 45 -17.04 19.72 35.76
N ILE A 46 -15.81 19.72 36.28
CA ILE A 46 -15.02 18.52 36.52
C ILE A 46 -15.49 17.93 37.86
N ALA A 47 -16.11 16.75 37.81
CA ALA A 47 -16.53 16.02 39.00
C ALA A 47 -15.32 15.57 39.85
N PRO A 48 -15.38 15.67 41.19
CA PRO A 48 -14.31 15.21 42.06
C PRO A 48 -14.28 13.67 42.15
N ARG A 49 -13.09 13.10 41.98
CA ARG A 49 -12.78 11.68 42.18
C ARG A 49 -13.05 11.27 43.64
N PRO A 50 -13.66 10.11 43.92
CA PRO A 50 -13.81 9.63 45.29
C PRO A 50 -12.45 9.20 45.87
N ARG A 51 -12.25 9.56 47.15
CA ARG A 51 -11.07 9.23 47.97
C ARG A 51 -10.97 7.73 48.20
N ALA A 52 -9.75 7.22 48.05
CA ALA A 52 -9.37 5.86 48.42
C ALA A 52 -9.45 5.66 49.94
N VAL A 53 -10.22 4.66 50.35
CA VAL A 53 -10.24 4.12 51.72
C VAL A 53 -8.99 3.26 51.90
N ARG A 54 -8.17 3.59 52.91
CA ARG A 54 -7.09 2.74 53.40
C ARG A 54 -7.67 1.76 54.42
N THR A 55 -7.61 0.47 54.13
CA THR A 55 -7.63 -0.61 55.13
C THR A 55 -6.31 -1.36 55.04
N GLY A 56 -5.62 -1.48 56.17
CA GLY A 56 -4.32 -2.12 56.28
C GLY A 56 -4.38 -3.63 56.48
N ALA A 57 -3.17 -4.18 56.67
CA ALA A 57 -2.81 -5.51 57.16
C ALA A 57 -2.81 -6.67 56.15
N GLY A 58 -1.60 -6.93 55.62
CA GLY A 58 -0.93 -8.22 55.75
C GLY A 58 -1.43 -9.39 54.89
N THR A 59 -0.63 -9.75 53.88
CA THR A 59 0.04 -11.07 53.79
C THR A 59 1.03 -11.01 52.63
N ARG A 60 2.30 -11.33 52.89
CA ARG A 60 3.34 -11.46 51.86
C ARG A 60 3.08 -12.74 51.07
N ALA A 61 2.67 -12.59 49.80
CA ALA A 61 2.65 -13.71 48.86
C ALA A 61 4.08 -14.19 48.54
N PRO A 62 4.32 -15.51 48.42
CA PRO A 62 5.63 -16.04 48.09
C PRO A 62 6.03 -15.69 46.66
N ARG A 63 7.29 -15.30 46.47
CA ARG A 63 7.89 -15.00 45.17
C ARG A 63 7.76 -16.21 44.23
N ALA A 64 7.06 -16.03 43.12
CA ALA A 64 7.09 -16.98 42.01
C ALA A 64 8.53 -17.12 41.48
N ARG A 65 9.14 -18.29 41.66
CA ARG A 65 10.36 -18.68 40.95
C ARG A 65 10.06 -18.65 39.45
N ARG A 66 10.81 -17.86 38.68
CA ARG A 66 10.90 -18.04 37.23
C ARG A 66 11.45 -19.44 36.97
N LEU A 67 10.60 -20.34 36.47
CA LEU A 67 11.06 -21.51 35.75
C LEU A 67 11.64 -21.01 34.43
N GLN A 68 12.96 -21.08 34.27
CA GLN A 68 13.57 -21.04 32.95
C GLN A 68 13.31 -22.39 32.28
N PRO A 69 12.75 -22.46 31.06
CA PRO A 69 12.78 -23.69 30.31
C PRO A 69 14.21 -23.99 29.91
N ALA A 70 14.63 -25.24 30.09
CA ALA A 70 15.88 -25.75 29.55
C ALA A 70 15.90 -25.55 28.03
N ARG A 71 16.96 -24.93 27.51
CA ARG A 71 17.26 -24.92 26.07
C ARG A 71 17.75 -26.31 25.70
N ASP A 72 16.90 -27.10 25.07
CA ASP A 72 17.27 -28.35 24.41
C ASP A 72 18.03 -28.01 23.11
N PRO A 73 19.31 -28.41 22.94
CA PRO A 73 20.07 -28.14 21.73
C PRO A 73 19.76 -29.08 20.55
N ARG A 74 18.68 -29.88 20.60
CA ARG A 74 18.35 -30.86 19.56
C ARG A 74 17.16 -30.49 18.65
N ILE A 75 16.81 -29.22 18.52
CA ILE A 75 15.90 -28.79 17.42
C ILE A 75 16.70 -28.77 16.12
N LEU A 76 16.71 -29.91 15.45
CA LEU A 76 17.12 -30.07 14.06
C LEU A 76 16.36 -29.03 13.23
N ARG A 77 17.09 -28.18 12.50
CA ARG A 77 16.50 -27.30 11.49
C ARG A 77 15.88 -28.16 10.40
N SER A 78 14.61 -28.48 10.53
CA SER A 78 13.84 -29.11 9.46
C SER A 78 13.72 -28.10 8.32
N ARG A 79 14.63 -28.21 7.35
CA ARG A 79 14.37 -27.70 6.00
C ARG A 79 13.13 -28.44 5.52
N LEU A 80 12.05 -27.72 5.24
CA LEU A 80 10.90 -28.27 4.52
C LEU A 80 11.40 -28.68 3.13
N GLY A 81 11.80 -29.94 2.99
CA GLY A 81 12.16 -30.56 1.73
C GLY A 81 10.89 -30.82 0.94
N VAL A 82 10.72 -30.09 -0.16
CA VAL A 82 9.76 -30.44 -1.20
C VAL A 82 10.46 -31.45 -2.10
N ALA A 83 9.79 -32.59 -2.30
CA ALA A 83 10.30 -33.73 -3.02
C ALA A 83 10.57 -33.42 -4.51
N ASP A 84 11.57 -34.13 -5.01
CA ASP A 84 12.05 -34.22 -6.38
C ASP A 84 10.94 -34.67 -7.34
N LEU A 85 10.66 -33.89 -8.39
CA LEU A 85 9.80 -34.25 -9.50
C LEU A 85 10.34 -33.64 -10.80
N GLY A 86 10.99 -34.49 -11.60
CA GLY A 86 10.83 -34.56 -13.05
C GLY A 86 11.49 -33.47 -13.90
N GLU A 87 12.43 -33.88 -14.74
CA GLU A 87 13.08 -33.10 -15.80
C GLU A 87 12.08 -32.38 -16.72
N GLY A 88 12.06 -31.06 -16.56
CA GLY A 88 11.54 -30.06 -17.48
C GLY A 88 12.29 -28.76 -17.20
N ASP A 89 12.76 -28.08 -18.24
CA ASP A 89 13.70 -26.95 -18.21
C ASP A 89 13.35 -25.90 -17.12
N PRO A 90 14.22 -25.63 -16.11
CA PRO A 90 13.84 -24.79 -14.97
C PRO A 90 13.91 -23.32 -15.35
N LEU A 91 12.78 -22.79 -15.81
CA LEU A 91 12.44 -21.38 -15.65
C LEU A 91 12.44 -21.10 -14.14
N SER A 92 13.55 -20.52 -13.65
CA SER A 92 13.93 -20.21 -12.27
C SER A 92 12.87 -20.45 -11.19
N ALA A 93 13.18 -21.34 -10.24
CA ALA A 93 12.39 -21.53 -9.02
C ALA A 93 12.01 -20.17 -8.39
N PRO A 94 10.78 -20.02 -7.88
CA PRO A 94 10.36 -18.77 -7.26
C PRO A 94 11.34 -18.40 -6.13
N PRO A 95 11.63 -17.10 -5.92
CA PRO A 95 12.47 -16.69 -4.81
C PRO A 95 11.87 -17.27 -3.53
N ALA A 96 12.67 -17.98 -2.74
CA ALA A 96 12.19 -18.54 -1.49
C ALA A 96 11.85 -17.40 -0.52
N LEU A 97 10.78 -17.59 0.26
CA LEU A 97 10.50 -16.71 1.39
C LEU A 97 11.59 -16.93 2.44
N ASP A 98 12.42 -15.89 2.67
CA ASP A 98 13.53 -15.95 3.61
C ASP A 98 13.15 -15.33 4.96
N ALA A 99 13.48 -16.04 6.04
CA ALA A 99 13.24 -15.59 7.40
C ALA A 99 14.54 -15.16 8.07
N ASP A 100 14.63 -13.89 8.48
CA ASP A 100 15.88 -13.32 9.04
C ASP A 100 16.16 -13.70 10.51
N GLY A 101 15.26 -14.46 11.14
CA GLY A 101 15.32 -14.85 12.55
C GLY A 101 15.05 -13.73 13.56
N ARG A 102 14.69 -12.53 13.10
CA ARG A 102 14.39 -11.32 13.88
C ARG A 102 12.93 -10.86 13.70
N GLY A 103 12.07 -11.76 13.23
CA GLY A 103 10.68 -11.48 12.88
C GLY A 103 10.51 -10.95 11.46
N GLY A 104 11.58 -10.93 10.68
CA GLY A 104 11.64 -10.60 9.26
C GLY A 104 11.31 -11.78 8.36
N LEU A 105 10.48 -11.52 7.36
CA LEU A 105 10.22 -12.32 6.18
C LEU A 105 10.48 -11.44 4.96
N THR A 106 11.28 -11.95 4.03
CA THR A 106 11.60 -11.26 2.78
C THR A 106 11.40 -12.17 1.57
N LEU A 107 11.04 -11.58 0.44
CA LEU A 107 10.88 -12.27 -0.84
C LEU A 107 11.49 -11.37 -1.91
N GLY A 108 12.55 -11.83 -2.57
CA GLY A 108 13.28 -11.03 -3.56
C GLY A 108 13.81 -9.70 -2.99
N GLY A 109 14.21 -9.67 -1.72
CA GLY A 109 14.69 -8.47 -1.01
C GLY A 109 13.60 -7.53 -0.49
N ALA A 110 12.34 -7.73 -0.87
CA ALA A 110 11.22 -6.96 -0.33
C ALA A 110 10.68 -7.59 0.97
N ARG A 111 10.24 -6.75 1.91
CA ARG A 111 9.69 -7.18 3.20
C ARG A 111 8.22 -7.61 3.03
N TYR A 112 7.90 -8.82 3.50
CA TYR A 112 6.54 -9.37 3.46
C TYR A 112 5.98 -9.67 4.85
N LEU A 113 4.65 -9.71 4.94
CA LEU A 113 3.93 -10.21 6.09
C LEU A 113 3.05 -11.38 5.65
N LEU A 114 3.11 -12.50 6.38
CA LEU A 114 2.14 -13.57 6.23
C LEU A 114 0.90 -13.23 7.06
N ILE A 115 -0.23 -13.08 6.38
CA ILE A 115 -1.53 -12.79 6.97
C ILE A 115 -2.52 -13.86 6.49
N ARG A 116 -3.34 -14.38 7.40
CA ARG A 116 -4.41 -15.28 7.00
C ARG A 116 -5.49 -14.51 6.24
N PRO A 117 -6.08 -15.08 5.17
CA PRO A 117 -7.14 -14.43 4.43
C PRO A 117 -8.30 -13.95 5.32
N GLU A 118 -8.69 -14.71 6.33
CA GLU A 118 -9.79 -14.34 7.24
C GLU A 118 -9.48 -13.06 8.03
N THR A 119 -8.21 -12.82 8.37
CA THR A 119 -7.80 -11.58 9.05
C THR A 119 -7.92 -10.39 8.11
N LEU A 120 -7.51 -10.55 6.85
CA LEU A 120 -7.67 -9.50 5.83
C LEU A 120 -9.15 -9.21 5.56
N ILE A 121 -9.98 -10.25 5.46
CA ILE A 121 -11.42 -10.10 5.25
C ILE A 121 -12.13 -9.51 6.45
N GLY A 122 -11.75 -9.89 7.67
CA GLY A 122 -12.28 -9.27 8.88
C GLY A 122 -12.01 -7.76 8.90
N LEU A 123 -10.81 -7.33 8.48
CA LEU A 123 -10.50 -5.92 8.29
C LEU A 123 -11.37 -5.29 7.20
N GLN A 124 -11.47 -5.90 6.02
CA GLN A 124 -12.28 -5.38 4.92
C GLN A 124 -13.75 -5.20 5.34
N LYS A 125 -14.38 -6.20 5.96
CA LYS A 125 -15.76 -6.12 6.46
C LYS A 125 -15.94 -5.04 7.52
N ALA A 126 -14.94 -4.83 8.39
CA ALA A 126 -14.97 -3.72 9.35
C ALA A 126 -14.92 -2.34 8.66
N VAL A 127 -14.13 -2.20 7.59
CA VAL A 127 -14.10 -0.98 6.77
C VAL A 127 -15.41 -0.78 6.02
N GLU A 128 -15.99 -1.85 5.46
CA GLU A 128 -17.30 -1.83 4.79
C GLU A 128 -18.41 -1.38 5.75
N ALA A 129 -18.44 -1.92 6.97
CA ALA A 129 -19.40 -1.51 7.99
C ALA A 129 -19.25 -0.03 8.39
N ALA A 130 -18.01 0.49 8.44
CA ALA A 130 -17.74 1.86 8.83
C ALA A 130 -17.97 2.89 7.70
N LEU A 131 -17.69 2.53 6.44
CA LEU A 131 -17.64 3.46 5.31
C LEU A 131 -18.74 3.24 4.26
N GLY A 132 -19.49 2.15 4.34
CA GLY A 132 -20.51 1.78 3.36
C GLY A 132 -19.93 1.74 1.94
N GLU A 133 -20.61 2.41 1.00
CA GLU A 133 -20.22 2.45 -0.42
C GLU A 133 -18.80 2.97 -0.68
N ARG A 134 -18.24 3.78 0.24
CA ARG A 134 -16.88 4.31 0.10
C ARG A 134 -15.79 3.29 0.40
N ALA A 135 -16.12 2.18 1.06
CA ALA A 135 -15.15 1.17 1.48
C ALA A 135 -14.42 0.56 0.28
N ALA A 136 -15.14 0.22 -0.78
CA ALA A 136 -14.57 -0.40 -1.98
C ALA A 136 -13.46 0.44 -2.60
N ALA A 137 -13.66 1.76 -2.69
CA ALA A 137 -12.66 2.69 -3.22
C ALA A 137 -11.45 2.86 -2.25
N CYS A 138 -11.70 2.86 -0.94
CA CYS A 138 -10.67 2.94 0.08
C CYS A 138 -9.76 1.71 0.06
N ILE A 139 -10.33 0.50 0.00
CA ILE A 139 -9.58 -0.75 -0.06
C ILE A 139 -8.81 -0.86 -1.38
N ALA A 140 -9.43 -0.48 -2.50
CA ALA A 140 -8.74 -0.42 -3.79
C ALA A 140 -7.56 0.57 -3.79
N ALA A 141 -7.65 1.67 -3.04
CA ALA A 141 -6.51 2.59 -2.86
C ALA A 141 -5.32 1.90 -2.17
N GLY A 142 -5.58 1.05 -1.17
CA GLY A 142 -4.53 0.22 -0.56
C GLY A 142 -3.91 -0.75 -1.57
N GLY A 143 -4.74 -1.34 -2.42
CA GLY A 143 -4.30 -2.21 -3.52
C GLY A 143 -3.40 -1.49 -4.51
N ARG A 144 -3.79 -0.27 -4.92
CA ARG A 144 -2.96 0.58 -5.80
C ARG A 144 -1.61 0.92 -5.17
N ALA A 145 -1.58 1.20 -3.87
CA ALA A 145 -0.31 1.50 -3.19
C ALA A 145 0.64 0.29 -3.18
N GLY A 146 0.10 -0.93 -2.98
CA GLY A 146 0.87 -2.17 -3.08
C GLY A 146 1.29 -2.48 -4.52
N GLY A 147 0.36 -2.36 -5.46
CA GLY A 147 0.56 -2.60 -6.88
C GLY A 147 1.62 -1.67 -7.47
N ALA A 148 1.58 -0.37 -7.17
CA ALA A 148 2.57 0.59 -7.66
C ALA A 148 4.01 0.21 -7.26
N LYS A 149 4.21 -0.30 -6.04
CA LYS A 149 5.52 -0.81 -5.60
C LYS A 149 5.91 -2.08 -6.36
N ALA A 150 4.97 -2.99 -6.56
CA ALA A 150 5.20 -4.24 -7.27
C ALA A 150 5.49 -4.01 -8.76
N THR A 151 4.89 -3.00 -9.38
CA THR A 151 5.08 -2.67 -10.80
C THR A 151 6.30 -1.79 -11.06
N ALA A 152 6.76 -1.00 -10.07
CA ALA A 152 7.91 -0.11 -10.22
C ALA A 152 9.22 -0.83 -10.52
N SER A 153 9.33 -2.11 -10.13
CA SER A 153 10.50 -2.96 -10.38
C SER A 153 10.32 -3.89 -11.60
N LEU A 154 9.29 -3.70 -12.42
CA LEU A 154 9.03 -4.52 -13.60
C LEU A 154 9.55 -3.84 -14.86
N ASP A 155 10.61 -4.40 -15.41
CA ASP A 155 11.14 -4.03 -16.72
C ASP A 155 10.51 -4.91 -17.83
N GLY A 156 10.80 -4.57 -19.09
CA GLY A 156 10.32 -5.35 -20.25
C GLY A 156 9.05 -4.81 -20.89
N THR A 157 8.50 -5.60 -21.82
CA THR A 157 7.28 -5.31 -22.59
C THR A 157 6.02 -5.32 -21.71
N ALA A 158 4.89 -4.88 -22.27
CA ALA A 158 3.59 -4.96 -21.61
C ALA A 158 3.24 -6.40 -21.20
N GLU A 159 3.37 -7.37 -22.11
CA GLU A 159 3.13 -8.79 -21.80
C GLU A 159 4.03 -9.28 -20.67
N GLU A 160 5.33 -8.97 -20.70
CA GLU A 160 6.30 -9.43 -19.72
C GLU A 160 5.99 -8.89 -18.31
N ARG A 161 5.66 -7.61 -18.21
CA ARG A 161 5.26 -6.96 -16.95
C ARG A 161 3.99 -7.58 -16.39
N VAL A 162 2.96 -7.78 -17.23
CA VAL A 162 1.71 -8.41 -16.84
C VAL A 162 1.97 -9.84 -16.36
N GLY A 163 2.62 -10.66 -17.18
CA GLY A 163 2.92 -12.05 -16.87
C GLY A 163 3.70 -12.19 -15.57
N ARG A 164 4.71 -11.34 -15.34
CA ARG A 164 5.50 -11.35 -14.12
C ARG A 164 4.67 -10.98 -12.88
N LEU A 165 3.84 -9.94 -12.94
CA LEU A 165 3.01 -9.57 -11.79
C LEU A 165 1.97 -10.64 -11.45
N LEU A 166 1.29 -11.19 -12.46
CA LEU A 166 0.29 -12.24 -12.28
C LEU A 166 0.90 -13.49 -11.65
N ARG A 167 2.09 -13.89 -12.13
CA ARG A 167 2.85 -15.02 -11.55
C ARG A 167 3.20 -14.76 -10.08
N ILE A 168 3.79 -13.60 -9.77
CA ILE A 168 4.15 -13.24 -8.38
C ILE A 168 2.90 -13.24 -7.49
N GLY A 169 1.79 -12.68 -7.97
CA GLY A 169 0.52 -12.68 -7.24
C GLY A 169 0.04 -14.09 -6.88
N GLY A 170 0.20 -15.05 -7.79
CA GLY A 170 -0.09 -16.46 -7.54
C GLY A 170 0.88 -17.11 -6.56
N GLU A 171 2.18 -16.87 -6.71
CA GLU A 171 3.23 -17.43 -5.85
C GLU A 171 3.11 -16.98 -4.38
N ILE A 172 2.62 -15.76 -4.15
CA ILE A 172 2.40 -15.23 -2.79
C ILE A 172 0.98 -15.50 -2.26
N GLY A 173 0.17 -16.28 -2.99
CA GLY A 173 -1.08 -16.85 -2.49
C GLY A 173 -2.34 -16.01 -2.65
N TRP A 174 -2.40 -15.05 -3.59
CA TRP A 174 -3.64 -14.28 -3.84
C TRP A 174 -4.69 -15.03 -4.67
N GLY A 175 -4.28 -16.10 -5.35
CA GLY A 175 -5.11 -16.94 -6.22
C GLY A 175 -4.39 -17.34 -7.50
N GLU A 176 -5.06 -18.07 -8.36
CA GLU A 176 -4.55 -18.51 -9.66
C GLU A 176 -4.88 -17.48 -10.73
N PHE A 177 -3.91 -16.62 -11.07
CA PHE A 177 -4.07 -15.59 -12.08
C PHE A 177 -3.84 -16.13 -13.49
N ALA A 178 -4.66 -15.69 -14.43
CA ALA A 178 -4.48 -15.92 -15.86
C ALA A 178 -4.80 -14.65 -16.64
N LEU A 179 -3.92 -14.32 -17.59
CA LEU A 179 -4.18 -13.28 -18.59
C LEU A 179 -5.18 -13.82 -19.61
N GLU A 180 -6.34 -13.18 -19.75
CA GLU A 180 -7.33 -13.53 -20.78
C GLU A 180 -7.15 -12.70 -22.05
N ARG A 181 -6.79 -11.42 -21.88
CA ARG A 181 -6.61 -10.50 -23.00
C ARG A 181 -5.67 -9.37 -22.62
N LEU A 182 -4.79 -9.01 -23.54
CA LEU A 182 -4.00 -7.78 -23.51
C LEU A 182 -4.02 -7.14 -24.90
N THR A 183 -4.40 -5.87 -24.96
CA THR A 183 -4.30 -5.02 -26.15
C THR A 183 -3.76 -3.65 -25.76
N ALA A 184 -3.63 -2.72 -26.70
CA ALA A 184 -3.22 -1.34 -26.42
C ALA A 184 -4.17 -0.60 -25.43
N THR A 185 -5.42 -1.05 -25.30
CA THR A 185 -6.45 -0.37 -24.49
C THR A 185 -7.29 -1.34 -23.68
N GLU A 186 -6.90 -2.61 -23.54
CA GLU A 186 -7.68 -3.57 -22.75
C GLU A 186 -6.77 -4.55 -22.03
N LEU A 187 -7.02 -4.75 -20.74
CA LEU A 187 -6.40 -5.76 -19.91
C LEU A 187 -7.51 -6.56 -19.23
N ALA A 188 -7.63 -7.84 -19.54
CA ALA A 188 -8.56 -8.75 -18.90
C ALA A 188 -7.81 -9.85 -18.15
N VAL A 189 -8.11 -10.00 -16.86
CA VAL A 189 -7.45 -10.97 -15.97
C VAL A 189 -8.52 -11.80 -15.27
N ARG A 190 -8.30 -13.12 -15.26
CA ARG A 190 -9.10 -14.06 -14.47
C ARG A 190 -8.31 -14.52 -13.25
N VAL A 191 -9.00 -14.68 -12.13
CA VAL A 191 -8.44 -15.21 -10.88
C VAL A 191 -9.32 -16.33 -10.36
N ARG A 192 -8.82 -17.57 -10.39
CA ARG A 192 -9.44 -18.71 -9.70
C ARG A 192 -8.89 -18.80 -8.28
N ARG A 193 -9.62 -19.49 -7.40
CA ARG A 193 -9.25 -19.67 -5.99
C ARG A 193 -8.76 -18.37 -5.32
N SER A 194 -9.51 -17.29 -5.53
CA SER A 194 -9.12 -15.99 -4.99
C SER A 194 -9.20 -16.05 -3.47
N ALA A 195 -8.07 -15.84 -2.80
CA ALA A 195 -8.01 -15.85 -1.33
C ALA A 195 -8.98 -14.83 -0.70
N VAL A 196 -9.23 -13.72 -1.40
CA VAL A 196 -10.17 -12.69 -0.96
C VAL A 196 -11.61 -13.17 -1.09
N ALA A 197 -12.02 -13.64 -2.27
CA ALA A 197 -13.39 -14.07 -2.49
C ALA A 197 -13.77 -15.31 -1.67
N GLU A 198 -12.88 -16.30 -1.56
CA GLU A 198 -13.12 -17.51 -0.78
C GLU A 198 -13.29 -17.19 0.71
N ALA A 199 -12.41 -16.37 1.28
CA ALA A 199 -12.49 -15.99 2.69
C ALA A 199 -13.62 -14.99 2.99
N TYR A 200 -14.05 -14.20 2.01
CA TYR A 200 -15.21 -13.31 2.17
C TYR A 200 -16.50 -14.11 2.37
N GLY A 201 -16.66 -15.19 1.62
CA GLY A 201 -17.88 -15.98 1.54
C GLY A 201 -18.92 -15.36 0.60
N PRO A 202 -20.17 -15.85 0.62
CA PRO A 202 -21.23 -15.37 -0.27
C PRO A 202 -21.47 -13.86 -0.19
N SER A 203 -21.66 -13.23 -1.35
CA SER A 203 -21.90 -11.79 -1.49
C SER A 203 -22.80 -11.49 -2.69
N THR A 204 -23.57 -10.40 -2.62
CA THR A 204 -24.38 -9.90 -3.75
C THR A 204 -23.60 -8.95 -4.67
N ALA A 205 -22.37 -8.56 -4.29
CA ALA A 205 -21.51 -7.65 -5.04
C ALA A 205 -20.06 -8.14 -5.07
N PRO A 206 -19.24 -7.68 -6.04
CA PRO A 206 -17.83 -8.07 -6.11
C PRO A 206 -17.04 -7.56 -4.90
N VAL A 207 -16.16 -8.40 -4.36
CA VAL A 207 -15.48 -8.14 -3.07
C VAL A 207 -13.97 -8.05 -3.18
N CYS A 208 -13.38 -8.34 -4.35
CA CYS A 208 -11.93 -8.40 -4.52
C CYS A 208 -11.31 -7.01 -4.73
N HIS A 209 -11.70 -6.05 -3.88
CA HIS A 209 -11.34 -4.65 -3.99
C HIS A 209 -9.82 -4.43 -3.94
N LEU A 210 -9.11 -5.20 -3.12
CA LEU A 210 -7.66 -5.07 -2.98
C LEU A 210 -6.93 -5.57 -4.23
N ILE A 211 -7.34 -6.72 -4.79
CA ILE A 211 -6.80 -7.26 -6.06
C ILE A 211 -7.09 -6.29 -7.20
N ARG A 212 -8.33 -5.77 -7.27
CA ARG A 212 -8.72 -4.73 -8.24
C ARG A 212 -7.76 -3.54 -8.21
N GLY A 213 -7.43 -3.03 -7.01
CA GLY A 213 -6.48 -1.92 -6.87
C GLY A 213 -5.07 -2.25 -7.36
N VAL A 214 -4.58 -3.48 -7.13
CA VAL A 214 -3.28 -3.91 -7.67
C VAL A 214 -3.31 -3.94 -9.20
N LEU A 215 -4.39 -4.45 -9.79
CA LEU A 215 -4.56 -4.50 -11.24
C LEU A 215 -4.73 -3.11 -11.86
N GLU A 216 -5.29 -2.12 -11.14
CA GLU A 216 -5.33 -0.72 -11.59
C GLU A 216 -3.92 -0.14 -11.74
N SER A 217 -3.02 -0.44 -10.80
CA SER A 217 -1.60 -0.05 -10.92
C SER A 217 -0.91 -0.73 -12.08
N LEU A 218 -1.18 -2.02 -12.32
CA LEU A 218 -0.65 -2.74 -13.47
C LEU A 218 -1.14 -2.13 -14.79
N ALA A 219 -2.45 -1.94 -14.92
CA ALA A 219 -3.06 -1.34 -16.11
C ALA A 219 -2.49 0.05 -16.37
N ALA A 220 -2.31 0.86 -15.31
CA ALA A 220 -1.72 2.18 -15.46
C ALA A 220 -0.25 2.13 -15.91
N ALA A 221 0.53 1.18 -15.40
CA ALA A 221 1.93 0.99 -15.80
C ALA A 221 2.06 0.49 -17.25
N VAL A 222 1.10 -0.30 -17.72
CA VAL A 222 1.08 -0.88 -19.07
C VAL A 222 0.56 0.12 -20.11
N PHE A 223 -0.54 0.83 -19.82
CA PHE A 223 -1.15 1.78 -20.74
C PHE A 223 -0.53 3.18 -20.67
N GLY A 224 0.34 3.45 -19.68
CA GLY A 224 0.95 4.75 -19.49
C GLY A 224 -0.02 5.85 -19.06
N ARG A 225 -1.21 5.48 -18.55
CA ARG A 225 -2.27 6.41 -18.13
C ARG A 225 -3.05 5.87 -16.93
N PRO A 226 -3.65 6.73 -16.08
CA PRO A 226 -4.57 6.27 -15.04
C PRO A 226 -5.64 5.35 -15.64
N SER A 227 -5.87 4.20 -15.00
CA SER A 227 -6.78 3.16 -15.49
C SER A 227 -7.67 2.68 -14.35
N ILE A 228 -8.94 2.44 -14.67
CA ILE A 228 -9.93 1.88 -13.74
C ILE A 228 -10.12 0.41 -14.11
N VAL A 229 -10.10 -0.46 -13.10
CA VAL A 229 -10.41 -1.87 -13.28
C VAL A 229 -11.79 -2.15 -12.70
N VAL A 230 -12.62 -2.88 -13.43
CA VAL A 230 -13.92 -3.37 -12.97
C VAL A 230 -13.83 -4.87 -12.74
N GLU A 231 -14.26 -5.33 -11.56
CA GLU A 231 -14.50 -6.76 -11.31
C GLU A 231 -15.89 -7.12 -11.87
N THR A 232 -15.89 -7.69 -13.07
CA THR A 232 -17.09 -8.03 -13.85
C THR A 232 -17.76 -9.33 -13.40
N ALA A 233 -17.03 -10.20 -12.71
CA ALA A 233 -17.53 -11.43 -12.11
C ALA A 233 -16.71 -11.74 -10.85
N CYS A 234 -17.34 -12.34 -9.84
CA CYS A 234 -16.69 -12.65 -8.57
C CYS A 234 -17.09 -14.04 -8.07
N LEU A 235 -16.12 -14.80 -7.56
CA LEU A 235 -16.38 -16.10 -6.94
C LEU A 235 -17.34 -16.01 -5.75
N ALA A 236 -17.24 -14.93 -4.95
CA ALA A 236 -18.14 -14.67 -3.83
C ALA A 236 -19.60 -14.46 -4.27
N MET A 237 -19.83 -14.07 -5.54
CA MET A 237 -21.16 -13.93 -6.13
C MET A 237 -21.65 -15.21 -6.80
N GLY A 238 -20.90 -16.32 -6.70
CA GLY A 238 -21.23 -17.60 -7.34
C GLY A 238 -20.68 -17.77 -8.76
N ALA A 239 -19.86 -16.84 -9.28
CA ALA A 239 -19.19 -17.04 -10.56
C ALA A 239 -18.08 -18.12 -10.44
N PRO A 240 -17.69 -18.81 -11.53
CA PRO A 240 -16.65 -19.85 -11.48
C PRO A 240 -15.24 -19.29 -11.20
N ALA A 241 -15.04 -17.99 -11.39
CA ALA A 241 -13.79 -17.27 -11.11
C ALA A 241 -14.07 -15.77 -10.97
N CYS A 242 -13.16 -15.05 -10.33
CA CYS A 242 -13.14 -13.59 -10.39
C CYS A 242 -12.61 -13.13 -11.75
N ARG A 243 -13.21 -12.09 -12.33
CA ARG A 243 -12.81 -11.54 -13.63
C ARG A 243 -12.73 -10.03 -13.58
N PHE A 244 -11.57 -9.51 -13.97
CA PHE A 244 -11.22 -8.09 -13.93
C PHE A 244 -10.96 -7.56 -15.33
N VAL A 245 -11.46 -6.36 -15.64
CA VAL A 245 -11.22 -5.67 -16.93
C VAL A 245 -10.80 -4.23 -16.68
N ALA A 246 -9.72 -3.80 -17.32
CA ALA A 246 -9.42 -2.39 -17.55
C ALA A 246 -9.56 -2.06 -19.03
N SER A 247 -10.04 -0.85 -19.32
CA SER A 247 -10.16 -0.26 -20.65
C SER A 247 -9.83 1.23 -20.63
#